data_AF-M1A0C8-F1
#
_entry.id   AF-M1A0C8-F1
#
_cell.length_a   1.000
_cell.length_b   1.000
_cell.length_c   1.000
_cell.angle_alpha   90.00
_cell.angle_beta   90.00
_cell.angle_gamma   90.00
#
_symmetry.space_group_name_H-M   'P 1'
#
loop_
_entity.id
_entity.type
_entity.pdbx_description
1 polymer ?
#
loop_
_entity_poly.entity_id
_entity_poly.type
_entity_poly.pdbx_seq_one_letter_code
_entity_poly.pdbx_strand_id
1 'polypeptide(L)'
;MKIYSSLWNADDWATRGGLVKTDWSKAPFTAYYRNFHAQKFNKSQFLDAKWQNQELDANGRRRLRWVQRNYMIYNYCTDYKRFPQGFPLECRKF
;
A
#
# COMPACT_ATOMS: atom_id res chain seq x y z
N MET A 1 3.25 -11.84 -12.64
CA MET A 1 2.16 -11.05 -12.01
C MET A 1 1.40 -10.29 -13.10
N LYS A 2 0.10 -10.04 -12.91
CA LYS A 2 -0.71 -9.16 -13.77
C LYS A 2 -1.13 -7.92 -12.96
N ILE A 3 -1.48 -6.84 -13.64
CA ILE A 3 -1.99 -5.61 -13.02
C ILE A 3 -3.52 -5.67 -13.06
N TYR A 4 -4.18 -5.35 -11.94
CA TYR A 4 -5.63 -5.35 -11.80
C TYR A 4 -6.10 -4.01 -11.23
N SER A 5 -7.31 -3.60 -11.59
CA SER A 5 -8.04 -2.49 -10.98
C SER A 5 -9.51 -2.87 -10.86
N SER A 6 -10.14 -2.55 -9.74
CA SER A 6 -11.55 -2.86 -9.48
C SER A 6 -12.19 -1.82 -8.56
N LEU A 7 -13.49 -1.62 -8.72
CA LEU A 7 -14.35 -0.91 -7.77
C LEU A 7 -15.43 -1.90 -7.33
N TRP A 8 -15.52 -2.18 -6.03
CA TRP A 8 -16.41 -3.20 -5.48
C TRP A 8 -16.86 -2.85 -4.05
N ASN A 9 -17.99 -3.40 -3.61
CA ASN A 9 -18.50 -3.23 -2.24
C ASN A 9 -17.76 -4.17 -1.27
N ALA A 10 -17.23 -3.61 -0.18
CA ALA A 10 -16.52 -4.33 0.87
C ALA A 10 -17.08 -3.98 2.27
N ASP A 11 -18.40 -4.04 2.41
CA ASP A 11 -19.15 -3.59 3.59
C ASP A 11 -18.72 -4.24 4.90
N ASP A 12 -18.14 -5.44 4.86
CA ASP A 12 -17.74 -6.18 6.07
C ASP A 12 -16.51 -5.57 6.76
N TRP A 13 -15.73 -4.72 6.08
CA TRP A 13 -14.49 -4.19 6.67
C TRP A 13 -14.06 -2.79 6.22
N ALA A 14 -14.53 -2.28 5.08
CA ALA A 14 -13.94 -1.10 4.45
C ALA A 14 -14.07 0.20 5.29
N THR A 15 -15.27 0.50 5.80
CA THR A 15 -15.53 1.79 6.47
C THR A 15 -15.76 1.56 7.97
N ARG A 16 -14.94 2.21 8.80
CA ARG A 16 -14.93 2.04 10.27
C ARG A 16 -14.90 0.56 10.70
N GLY A 17 -14.09 -0.26 10.02
CA GLY A 17 -14.00 -1.70 10.31
C GLY A 17 -15.29 -2.46 10.02
N GLY A 18 -16.10 -2.00 9.06
CA GLY A 18 -17.35 -2.63 8.65
C GLY A 18 -18.62 -2.12 9.35
N LEU A 19 -18.49 -1.15 10.25
CA LEU A 19 -19.62 -0.56 10.98
C LEU A 19 -20.51 0.34 10.12
N VAL A 20 -19.98 0.92 9.05
CA VAL A 20 -20.74 1.78 8.12
C VAL A 20 -20.90 1.04 6.80
N LYS A 21 -22.15 0.78 6.43
CA LYS A 21 -22.53 0.05 5.22
C LYS A 21 -22.79 0.99 4.05
N THR A 22 -22.66 0.49 2.84
CA THR A 22 -22.90 1.23 1.61
C THR A 22 -24.36 1.68 1.51
N ASP A 23 -24.58 2.98 1.38
CA ASP A 23 -25.89 3.53 1.02
C ASP A 23 -26.08 3.48 -0.49
N TRP A 24 -26.73 2.41 -0.97
CA TRP A 24 -26.97 2.18 -2.39
C TRP A 24 -27.91 3.21 -3.04
N SER A 25 -28.63 4.02 -2.26
CA SER A 25 -29.40 5.15 -2.81
C SER A 25 -28.49 6.23 -3.42
N LYS A 26 -27.20 6.23 -3.09
CA LYS A 26 -26.18 7.15 -3.64
C LYS A 26 -25.50 6.64 -4.90
N ALA A 27 -25.93 5.48 -5.42
CA ALA A 27 -25.41 4.96 -6.68
C ALA A 27 -25.75 5.90 -7.86
N PRO A 28 -24.92 5.93 -8.93
CA PRO A 28 -23.74 5.09 -9.15
C PRO A 28 -22.47 5.58 -8.43
N PHE A 29 -21.67 4.63 -7.95
CA PHE A 29 -20.31 4.90 -7.46
C PHE A 29 -19.34 4.82 -8.65
N THR A 30 -18.62 5.90 -8.96
CA THR A 30 -17.76 5.97 -10.15
C THR A 30 -16.32 6.31 -9.77
N ALA A 31 -15.37 5.54 -10.30
CA ALA A 31 -13.93 5.77 -10.17
C ALA A 31 -13.32 6.00 -11.55
N TYR A 32 -12.49 7.04 -11.69
CA TYR A 32 -11.85 7.41 -12.95
C TYR A 32 -10.37 7.08 -12.92
N TYR A 33 -9.87 6.44 -13.97
CA TYR A 33 -8.47 6.06 -14.13
C TYR A 33 -7.93 6.67 -15.43
N ARG A 34 -6.69 7.18 -15.39
CA ARG A 34 -5.99 7.75 -16.55
C ARG A 34 -4.49 7.51 -16.42
N ASN A 35 -3.74 7.79 -17.48
CA ASN A 35 -2.28 7.71 -17.51
C ASN A 35 -1.74 6.32 -17.16
N PHE A 36 -2.32 5.26 -17.75
CA PHE A 36 -1.83 3.89 -17.58
C PHE A 36 -0.38 3.77 -18.08
N HIS A 37 0.54 3.54 -17.15
CA HIS A 37 1.96 3.42 -17.45
C HIS A 37 2.48 2.08 -16.92
N ALA A 38 2.83 1.19 -17.84
CA ALA A 38 3.41 -0.12 -17.54
C ALA A 38 4.68 -0.31 -18.36
N GLN A 39 5.80 -0.52 -17.67
CA GLN A 39 7.07 -0.85 -18.31
C GLN A 39 7.26 -2.36 -18.32
N LYS A 40 7.60 -2.90 -19.50
CA LYS A 40 7.94 -4.32 -19.62
C LYS A 40 9.31 -4.54 -18.99
N PHE A 41 9.42 -5.62 -18.23
CA PHE A 41 10.70 -6.08 -17.73
C PHE A 41 11.57 -6.56 -18.90
N ASN A 42 12.81 -6.07 -19.00
CA ASN A 42 13.82 -6.59 -19.92
C ASN A 42 14.93 -7.31 -19.14
N LYS A 43 15.21 -8.56 -19.50
CA LYS A 43 16.22 -9.40 -18.84
C LYS A 43 17.62 -8.78 -18.88
N SER A 44 17.95 -8.00 -19.91
CA SER A 44 19.24 -7.30 -19.99
C SER A 44 19.41 -6.18 -18.96
N GLN A 45 18.33 -5.52 -18.53
CA GLN A 45 18.36 -4.49 -17.48
C GLN A 45 18.59 -5.08 -16.08
N PHE A 46 18.25 -6.36 -15.89
CA PHE A 46 18.47 -7.05 -14.61
C PHE A 46 19.94 -7.42 -14.39
N LEU A 47 20.65 -7.75 -15.48
CA LEU A 47 22.07 -8.08 -15.47
C LEU A 47 22.98 -6.87 -15.20
N ASP A 48 22.50 -5.64 -15.45
CA ASP A 48 23.24 -4.39 -15.13
C ASP A 48 23.27 -4.09 -13.61
N ALA A 49 22.63 -4.92 -12.76
CA ALA A 49 22.59 -4.87 -11.28
C ALA A 49 22.19 -3.52 -10.61
N LYS A 50 22.03 -2.42 -11.38
CA LYS A 50 21.70 -1.07 -10.90
C LYS A 50 20.37 -1.01 -10.15
N TRP A 51 19.46 -1.92 -10.43
CA TRP A 51 18.16 -2.01 -9.76
C TRP A 51 18.26 -2.65 -8.37
N GLN A 52 19.28 -3.50 -8.10
CA GLN A 52 19.46 -4.19 -6.81
C GLN A 52 19.87 -3.25 -5.68
N ASN A 53 20.52 -2.13 -6.01
CA ASN A 53 21.00 -1.13 -5.07
C ASN A 53 20.09 0.10 -4.99
N GLN A 54 18.85 0.00 -5.48
CA GLN A 54 17.89 1.09 -5.37
C GLN A 54 17.31 1.13 -3.96
N GLU A 55 17.85 2.03 -3.15
CA GLU A 55 17.26 2.43 -1.87
C GLU A 55 16.63 3.82 -1.97
N LEU A 56 15.70 4.10 -1.08
CA LEU A 56 15.24 5.48 -0.87
C LEU A 56 16.43 6.34 -0.45
N ASP A 57 16.58 7.49 -1.11
CA ASP A 57 17.55 8.51 -0.72
C ASP A 57 17.15 9.17 0.63
N ALA A 58 18.02 10.03 1.16
CA ALA A 58 17.77 10.69 2.44
C ALA A 58 16.48 11.54 2.43
N ASN A 59 16.15 12.15 1.29
CA ASN A 59 14.92 12.93 1.14
C ASN A 59 13.68 12.03 1.13
N GLY A 60 13.71 10.92 0.39
CA GLY A 60 12.66 9.91 0.36
C GLY A 60 12.38 9.33 1.74
N ARG A 61 13.43 9.00 2.51
CA ARG A 61 13.30 8.54 3.91
C ARG A 61 12.67 9.59 4.81
N ARG A 62 13.05 10.88 4.67
CA ARG A 62 12.43 11.98 5.43
C ARG A 62 10.94 12.12 5.11
N ARG A 63 10.57 12.07 3.83
CA ARG A 63 9.16 12.15 3.39
C ARG A 63 8.35 10.97 3.92
N LEU A 64 8.87 9.75 3.82
CA LEU A 64 8.21 8.56 4.35
C LEU A 64 7.94 8.69 5.86
N ARG A 65 8.95 9.10 6.64
CA ARG A 65 8.79 9.34 8.09
C ARG A 65 7.76 10.42 8.39
N TRP A 66 7.71 11.49 7.61
CA TRP A 66 6.72 12.55 7.80
C TRP A 66 5.29 12.04 7.53
N VAL A 67 5.08 11.26 6.47
CA VAL A 67 3.76 10.65 6.19
C VAL A 67 3.37 9.67 7.29
N GLN A 68 4.30 8.81 7.71
CA GLN A 68 4.08 7.86 8.80
C GLN A 68 3.70 8.56 10.11
N ARG A 69 4.32 9.69 10.43
CA ARG A 69 4.03 10.45 11.66
C ARG A 69 2.69 11.20 11.63
N ASN A 70 2.30 11.73 10.47
CA ASN A 70 1.17 12.66 10.38
C ASN A 70 -0.12 12.06 9.81
N TYR A 71 -0.04 10.97 9.03
CA TYR A 71 -1.20 10.44 8.29
C TYR A 71 -1.44 8.93 8.47
N MET A 72 -0.53 8.20 9.12
CA MET A 72 -0.68 6.75 9.31
C MET A 72 -1.62 6.46 10.48
N ILE A 73 -2.76 5.82 10.19
CA ILE A 73 -3.78 5.47 11.19
C ILE A 73 -3.71 4.02 11.66
N TYR A 74 -3.00 3.15 10.93
CA TYR A 74 -2.80 1.75 11.27
C TYR A 74 -1.46 1.27 10.73
N ASN A 75 -0.74 0.47 11.53
CA ASN A 75 0.51 -0.15 11.16
C ASN A 75 0.60 -1.55 11.77
N TYR A 76 0.68 -2.58 10.92
CA TYR A 76 0.74 -3.97 11.36
C TYR A 76 2.03 -4.29 12.14
N CYS A 77 3.14 -3.60 11.84
CA CYS A 77 4.42 -3.77 12.53
C CYS A 77 4.39 -3.35 14.00
N THR A 78 3.35 -2.62 14.42
CA THR A 78 3.17 -2.17 15.81
C THR A 78 1.86 -2.67 16.41
N ASP A 79 1.18 -3.60 15.74
CA ASP A 79 -0.08 -4.20 16.22
C ASP A 79 0.21 -5.42 17.10
N TYR A 80 0.38 -5.15 18.41
CA TYR A 80 0.59 -6.19 19.42
C TYR A 80 -0.58 -7.16 19.58
N LYS A 81 -1.81 -6.72 19.25
CA LYS A 81 -2.99 -7.60 19.35
C LYS A 81 -2.97 -8.65 18.26
N ARG A 82 -2.54 -8.26 17.06
CA ARG A 82 -2.41 -9.16 15.91
C ARG A 82 -1.16 -10.02 15.99
N PHE A 83 -0.06 -9.50 16.51
CA PHE A 83 1.23 -10.19 16.60
C PHE A 83 1.74 -10.31 18.05
N PRO A 84 1.06 -11.09 18.91
CA PRO A 84 1.42 -11.19 20.33
C PRO A 84 2.76 -11.91 20.57
N GLN A 85 3.23 -12.73 19.63
CA GLN A 85 4.47 -13.51 19.74
C GLN A 85 5.69 -12.78 19.15
N GLY A 86 5.53 -11.53 18.76
CA GLY A 86 6.57 -10.73 18.11
C GLY A 86 6.24 -10.40 16.67
N PHE A 87 6.87 -9.32 16.20
CA PHE A 87 6.57 -8.74 14.90
C PHE A 87 7.25 -9.46 13.74
N PRO A 88 6.69 -9.37 12.52
CA PRO A 88 7.33 -9.85 11.31
C PRO A 88 8.76 -9.30 11.12
N LEU A 89 9.67 -10.12 10.61
CA LEU A 89 11.11 -9.81 10.58
C LEU A 89 11.46 -8.57 9.74
N GLU A 90 10.65 -8.27 8.72
CA GLU A 90 10.81 -7.09 7.88
C GLU A 90 10.58 -5.78 8.63
N CYS A 91 9.86 -5.80 9.75
CA CYS A 91 9.53 -4.62 10.55
C CYS A 91 10.71 -4.07 11.37
N ARG A 92 11.82 -4.82 11.50
CA ARG A 92 13.00 -4.40 12.29
C ARG A 92 13.81 -3.24 11.69
N LYS A 93 13.52 -2.83 10.44
CA LYS A 93 14.34 -1.88 9.68
C LYS A 93 13.83 -0.42 9.66
N PHE A 94 12.85 -0.06 10.48
CA PHE A 94 12.27 1.30 10.49
C PHE A 94 12.51 2.07 11.78
#